data_AF-A0A519DWP8-F1
#
_entry.id   AF-A0A519DWP8-F1
#
_cell.length_a   1.000
_cell.length_b   1.000
_cell.length_c   1.000
_cell.angle_alpha   90.00
_cell.angle_beta   90.00
_cell.angle_gamma   90.00
#
_symmetry.space_group_name_H-M   'P 1'
#
loop_
_entity.id
_entity.type
_entity.pdbx_description
1 polymer ?
#
loop_
_entity_poly.entity_id
_entity_poly.type
_entity_poly.pdbx_seq_one_letter_code
_entity_poly.pdbx_strand_id
1 'polypeptide(L)'
;MRIILLSVSIFSAVAGALAIYGVSTRNTVDPYAREYLLMAQRAPDRLQELISAALPGCLDLAARPFVADTAVADLATKTLFKSGILMVEGKTAEQSSGEVVPYILDHARSLSPAQKTNFADLMKSGQFGPDTLLCVYSSVKAAHATRVDMKAIAWDLRG
;
A
#
# COMPACT_ATOMS: atom_id res chain seq x y z
N MET A 1 -21.26 42.40 -49.51
CA MET A 1 -20.13 41.83 -50.29
C MET A 1 -19.04 41.38 -49.34
N ARG A 2 -18.62 40.10 -49.47
CA ARG A 2 -17.29 39.46 -49.24
C ARG A 2 -16.41 39.98 -48.05
N ILE A 3 -16.26 39.23 -46.94
CA ILE A 3 -15.20 38.22 -46.60
C ILE A 3 -13.78 38.83 -46.78
N ILE A 4 -12.92 38.92 -45.76
CA ILE A 4 -11.95 37.89 -45.32
C ILE A 4 -11.52 38.08 -43.85
N LEU A 5 -11.38 36.93 -43.18
CA LEU A 5 -10.80 36.60 -41.88
C LEU A 5 -9.38 37.14 -41.64
N LEU A 6 -9.02 37.31 -40.35
CA LEU A 6 -7.82 36.77 -39.68
C LEU A 6 -7.45 37.69 -38.52
N SER A 7 -7.41 37.17 -37.29
CA SER A 7 -6.15 37.13 -36.53
C SER A 7 -6.30 36.48 -35.15
N VAL A 8 -5.62 35.33 -35.07
CA VAL A 8 -4.75 34.89 -33.97
C VAL A 8 -5.44 34.49 -32.66
N SER A 9 -5.76 33.20 -32.64
CA SER A 9 -5.80 32.33 -31.47
C SER A 9 -4.64 32.63 -30.51
N ILE A 10 -4.97 33.13 -29.32
CA ILE A 10 -4.02 33.15 -28.20
C ILE A 10 -3.90 31.70 -27.73
N PHE A 11 -2.86 31.03 -28.22
CA PHE A 11 -2.31 29.81 -27.64
C PHE A 11 -1.81 30.17 -26.22
N SER A 12 -2.71 30.12 -25.24
CA SER A 12 -2.28 29.89 -23.87
C SER A 12 -1.88 28.43 -23.80
N ALA A 13 -0.59 28.19 -24.02
CA ALA A 13 0.06 26.93 -23.71
C ALA A 13 -0.31 26.57 -22.27
N VAL A 14 -1.24 25.62 -22.11
CA VAL A 14 -1.28 24.79 -20.92
C VAL A 14 -0.02 23.94 -21.03
N ALA A 15 1.10 24.55 -20.64
CA ALA A 15 2.28 23.83 -20.25
C ALA A 15 1.80 22.94 -19.11
N GLY A 16 1.47 21.70 -19.49
CA GLY A 16 1.34 20.60 -18.57
C GLY A 16 2.67 20.48 -17.86
N ALA A 17 2.82 21.19 -16.76
CA ALA A 17 3.56 20.69 -15.63
C ALA A 17 2.74 19.52 -15.08
N LEU A 18 2.74 18.41 -15.83
CA LEU A 18 2.85 17.10 -15.23
C LEU A 18 4.02 17.26 -14.27
N ALA A 19 3.70 17.44 -12.99
CA ALA A 19 4.68 17.37 -11.93
C ALA A 19 5.28 15.98 -12.07
N ILE A 20 6.43 15.96 -12.74
CA ILE A 20 7.38 14.89 -12.76
C ILE A 20 7.72 14.69 -11.28
N TYR A 21 7.02 13.74 -10.64
CA TYR A 21 7.48 13.08 -9.41
C TYR A 21 8.70 12.19 -9.72
N GLY A 22 9.43 12.46 -10.79
CA GLY A 22 10.80 12.04 -11.06
C GLY A 22 11.84 12.99 -10.46
N VAL A 23 11.54 13.63 -9.33
CA VAL A 23 12.61 14.15 -8.47
C VAL A 23 13.18 12.96 -7.72
N SER A 24 14.20 12.36 -8.34
CA SER A 24 15.29 11.68 -7.66
C SER A 24 15.73 12.56 -6.48
N THR A 25 15.17 12.28 -5.31
CA THR A 25 15.68 12.79 -4.05
C THR A 25 16.79 11.85 -3.65
N ARG A 26 18.00 12.41 -3.57
CA ARG A 26 19.18 11.82 -2.93
C ARG A 26 18.78 10.93 -1.76
N ASN A 27 19.11 9.64 -1.85
CA ASN A 27 19.25 8.64 -0.78
C ASN A 27 18.95 9.15 0.65
N THR A 28 17.68 9.44 0.93
CA THR A 28 17.16 9.33 2.28
C THR A 28 16.43 8.00 2.27
N VAL A 29 17.23 6.92 2.32
CA VAL A 29 16.71 5.59 2.61
C VAL A 29 15.86 5.76 3.87
N ASP A 30 14.54 5.56 3.78
CA ASP A 30 13.66 5.66 4.93
C ASP A 30 14.28 4.79 6.04
N PRO A 31 14.74 5.35 7.17
CA PRO A 31 15.46 4.56 8.16
C PRO A 31 14.57 3.45 8.73
N TYR A 32 13.26 3.59 8.61
CA TYR A 32 12.30 2.57 9.03
C TYR A 32 12.13 1.41 8.03
N ALA A 33 12.50 1.57 6.76
CA ALA A 33 12.38 0.50 5.77
C ALA A 33 13.16 -0.75 6.20
N ARG A 34 14.39 -0.58 6.71
CA ARG A 34 15.18 -1.71 7.24
C ARG A 34 14.48 -2.40 8.41
N GLU A 35 13.90 -1.64 9.34
CA GLU A 35 13.19 -2.19 10.50
C GLU A 35 11.91 -2.93 10.08
N TYR A 36 11.20 -2.43 9.07
CA TYR A 36 10.05 -3.10 8.48
C TYR A 36 10.42 -4.49 7.94
N LEU A 37 11.51 -4.59 7.18
CA LEU A 37 12.00 -5.89 6.67
C LEU A 37 12.44 -6.82 7.80
N LEU A 38 13.12 -6.29 8.83
CA LEU A 38 13.53 -7.09 9.99
C LEU A 38 12.32 -7.65 10.74
N MET A 39 11.27 -6.85 10.94
CA MET A 39 10.02 -7.34 11.53
C MET A 39 9.33 -8.38 10.64
N ALA A 40 9.28 -8.16 9.32
CA ALA A 40 8.72 -9.14 8.39
C ALA A 40 9.45 -10.50 8.45
N GLN A 41 10.76 -10.50 8.67
CA GLN A 41 11.58 -11.71 8.75
C GLN A 41 11.52 -12.38 10.13
N ARG A 42 11.58 -11.60 11.21
CA ARG A 42 11.76 -12.12 12.59
C ARG A 42 10.46 -12.23 13.39
N ALA A 43 9.45 -11.43 13.05
CA ALA A 43 8.18 -11.36 13.76
C ALA A 43 7.00 -11.11 12.78
N PRO A 44 6.83 -11.95 11.74
CA PRO A 44 5.83 -11.73 10.70
C PRO A 44 4.40 -11.62 11.25
N ASP A 45 4.05 -12.42 12.25
CA ASP A 45 2.73 -12.42 12.88
C ASP A 45 2.45 -11.08 13.57
N ARG A 46 3.46 -10.50 14.21
CA ARG A 46 3.33 -9.21 14.88
C ARG A 46 3.18 -8.06 13.90
N LEU A 47 3.91 -8.11 12.78
CA LEU A 47 3.74 -7.13 11.72
C LEU A 47 2.35 -7.23 11.10
N GLN A 48 1.85 -8.45 10.84
CA GLN A 48 0.48 -8.67 10.37
C GLN A 48 -0.58 -8.18 11.38
N GLU A 49 -0.39 -8.40 12.68
CA GLU A 49 -1.27 -7.87 13.73
C GLU A 49 -1.35 -6.33 13.68
N LEU A 50 -0.20 -5.65 13.55
CA LEU A 50 -0.16 -4.20 13.44
C LEU A 50 -0.83 -3.69 12.15
N ILE A 51 -0.63 -4.38 11.03
CA ILE A 51 -1.31 -4.07 9.77
C ILE A 51 -2.83 -4.24 9.92
N SER A 52 -3.26 -5.35 10.50
CA SER A 52 -4.68 -5.66 10.73
C SER A 52 -5.34 -4.62 11.62
N ALA A 53 -4.66 -4.19 12.69
CA ALA A 53 -5.15 -3.14 13.59
C ALA A 53 -5.21 -1.76 12.91
N ALA A 54 -4.28 -1.45 12.01
CA ALA A 54 -4.26 -0.16 11.29
C ALA A 54 -5.28 -0.10 10.14
N LEU A 55 -5.56 -1.24 9.51
CA LEU A 55 -6.32 -1.32 8.26
C LEU A 55 -7.68 -0.59 8.32
N PRO A 56 -8.57 -0.80 9.31
CA PRO A 56 -9.86 -0.11 9.34
C PRO A 56 -9.76 1.42 9.40
N GLY A 57 -8.70 1.94 10.05
CA GLY A 57 -8.43 3.38 10.14
C GLY A 57 -7.88 3.98 8.86
N CYS A 58 -7.20 3.17 8.04
CA CYS A 58 -6.63 3.55 6.75
C CYS A 58 -7.59 3.33 5.56
N LEU A 59 -8.76 2.75 5.80
CA LEU A 59 -9.82 2.64 4.81
C LEU A 59 -10.81 3.79 4.91
N ASP A 60 -11.24 4.26 3.75
CA ASP A 60 -12.40 5.12 3.60
C ASP A 60 -13.66 4.43 4.14
N LEU A 61 -14.64 5.25 4.57
CA LEU A 61 -15.88 4.77 5.17
C LEU A 61 -16.64 3.79 4.27
N ALA A 62 -16.55 3.95 2.94
CA ALA A 62 -17.22 3.08 1.97
C ALA A 62 -16.54 1.71 1.82
N ALA A 63 -15.24 1.57 2.11
CA ALA A 63 -14.51 0.31 2.02
C ALA A 63 -14.49 -0.50 3.32
N ARG A 64 -14.72 0.14 4.47
CA ARG A 64 -14.75 -0.53 5.79
C ARG A 64 -15.71 -1.72 5.88
N PRO A 65 -16.90 -1.72 5.25
CA PRO A 65 -17.79 -2.87 5.31
C PRO A 65 -17.19 -4.16 4.72
N PHE A 66 -16.29 -4.06 3.72
CA PHE A 66 -15.69 -5.25 3.12
C PHE A 66 -14.76 -5.99 4.09
N VAL A 67 -14.11 -5.27 5.01
CA VAL A 67 -13.22 -5.86 6.02
C VAL A 67 -13.95 -6.22 7.32
N ALA A 68 -15.29 -6.19 7.33
CA ALA A 68 -16.08 -6.75 8.43
C ALA A 68 -16.09 -8.29 8.40
N ASP A 69 -15.91 -8.89 7.22
CA ASP A 69 -15.65 -10.34 7.08
C ASP A 69 -14.18 -10.60 7.44
N THR A 70 -13.95 -11.45 8.45
CA THR A 70 -12.61 -11.72 8.98
C THR A 70 -11.68 -12.37 7.96
N ALA A 71 -12.22 -13.17 7.03
CA ALA A 71 -11.40 -13.81 6.00
C ALA A 71 -10.99 -12.82 4.90
N VAL A 72 -11.86 -11.86 4.58
CA VAL A 72 -11.53 -10.75 3.66
C VAL A 72 -10.51 -9.81 4.31
N ALA A 73 -10.69 -9.48 5.60
CA ALA A 73 -9.75 -8.67 6.37
C ALA A 73 -8.37 -9.33 6.50
N ASP A 74 -8.31 -10.65 6.70
CA ASP A 74 -7.07 -11.42 6.72
C ASP A 74 -6.36 -11.39 5.36
N LEU A 75 -7.08 -11.63 4.26
CA LEU A 75 -6.48 -11.55 2.91
C LEU A 75 -5.99 -10.13 2.58
N ALA A 76 -6.74 -9.10 2.98
CA ALA A 76 -6.32 -7.70 2.85
C ALA A 76 -5.05 -7.40 3.66
N THR A 77 -4.98 -7.87 4.90
CA THR A 77 -3.80 -7.73 5.76
C THR A 77 -2.58 -8.39 5.11
N LYS A 78 -2.70 -9.63 4.63
CA LYS A 78 -1.63 -10.36 3.93
C LYS A 78 -1.19 -9.66 2.65
N THR A 79 -2.14 -9.09 1.91
CA THR A 79 -1.86 -8.33 0.69
C THR A 79 -1.03 -7.09 0.99
N LEU A 80 -1.37 -6.35 2.04
CA LEU A 80 -0.63 -5.17 2.48
C LEU A 80 0.73 -5.54 3.08
N PHE A 81 0.82 -6.66 3.79
CA PHE A 81 2.08 -7.20 4.29
C PHE A 81 3.05 -7.48 3.15
N LYS A 82 2.62 -8.25 2.14
CA LYS A 82 3.46 -8.54 0.96
C LYS A 82 3.79 -7.27 0.19
N SER A 83 2.80 -6.40 -0.07
CA SER A 83 3.01 -5.14 -0.79
C SER A 83 3.99 -4.21 -0.06
N GLY A 84 3.91 -4.14 1.27
CA GLY A 84 4.82 -3.36 2.10
C GLY A 84 6.26 -3.84 2.01
N ILE A 85 6.48 -5.16 2.02
CA ILE A 85 7.82 -5.75 1.79
C ILE A 85 8.35 -5.32 0.42
N LEU A 86 7.57 -5.47 -0.65
CA LEU A 86 8.04 -5.17 -2.01
C LEU A 86 8.30 -3.68 -2.23
N MET A 87 7.46 -2.81 -1.64
CA MET A 87 7.65 -1.36 -1.64
C MET A 87 8.98 -1.00 -0.97
N VAL A 88 9.26 -1.59 0.20
CA VAL A 88 10.47 -1.34 0.97
C VAL A 88 11.72 -1.93 0.30
N GLU A 89 11.59 -3.05 -0.41
CA GLU A 89 12.64 -3.61 -1.28
C GLU A 89 12.92 -2.72 -2.51
N GLY A 90 12.10 -1.69 -2.76
CA GLY A 90 12.26 -0.76 -3.88
C GLY A 90 11.85 -1.35 -5.22
N LYS A 91 10.99 -2.39 -5.23
CA LYS A 91 10.50 -2.98 -6.48
C LYS A 91 9.55 -2.04 -7.21
N THR A 92 9.60 -2.05 -8.53
CA THR A 92 8.65 -1.26 -9.36
C THR A 92 7.24 -1.80 -9.22
N ALA A 93 6.25 -1.05 -9.71
CA ALA A 93 4.85 -1.50 -9.71
C ALA A 93 4.65 -2.79 -10.52
N GLU A 94 5.34 -2.93 -11.65
CA GLU A 94 5.28 -4.11 -12.51
C GLU A 94 5.87 -5.34 -11.81
N GLN A 95 7.05 -5.19 -11.21
CA GLN A 95 7.69 -6.25 -10.43
C GLN A 95 6.83 -6.64 -9.22
N SER A 96 6.29 -5.65 -8.52
CA SER A 96 5.42 -5.87 -7.37
C SER A 96 4.15 -6.61 -7.75
N SER A 97 3.51 -6.23 -8.86
CA SER A 97 2.31 -6.91 -9.36
C SER A 97 2.58 -8.36 -9.74
N GLY A 98 3.74 -8.64 -10.35
CA GLY A 98 4.17 -9.99 -10.71
C GLY A 98 4.32 -10.94 -9.51
N GLU A 99 4.51 -10.41 -8.30
CA GLU A 99 4.61 -11.20 -7.07
C GLU A 99 3.33 -11.14 -6.20
N VAL A 100 2.69 -9.98 -6.09
CA VAL A 100 1.51 -9.77 -5.25
C VAL A 100 0.31 -10.53 -5.81
N VAL A 101 0.09 -10.52 -7.13
CA VAL A 101 -1.08 -11.18 -7.72
C VAL A 101 -1.06 -12.70 -7.49
N PRO A 102 0.02 -13.43 -7.81
CA PRO A 102 0.10 -14.85 -7.47
C PRO A 102 -0.04 -15.13 -5.97
N TYR A 103 0.54 -14.27 -5.13
CA TYR A 103 0.45 -14.40 -3.67
C TYR A 103 -1.01 -14.27 -3.17
N ILE A 104 -1.76 -13.27 -3.65
CA ILE A 104 -3.19 -13.12 -3.36
C ILE A 104 -3.96 -14.34 -3.81
N LEU A 105 -3.73 -14.81 -5.05
CA LEU A 105 -4.46 -15.95 -5.61
C LEU A 105 -4.24 -17.23 -4.81
N ASP A 106 -3.02 -17.45 -4.31
CA ASP A 106 -2.69 -18.60 -3.47
C ASP A 106 -3.44 -18.55 -2.12
N HIS A 107 -3.43 -17.38 -1.45
CA HIS A 107 -4.09 -17.19 -0.16
C HIS A 107 -5.63 -17.10 -0.28
N ALA A 108 -6.15 -16.73 -1.44
CA ALA A 108 -7.58 -16.68 -1.70
C ALA A 108 -8.19 -18.06 -1.99
N ARG A 109 -7.40 -19.13 -2.19
CA ARG A 109 -7.92 -20.45 -2.61
C ARG A 109 -9.02 -20.98 -1.71
N SER A 110 -8.82 -20.89 -0.39
CA SER A 110 -9.74 -21.38 0.64
C SER A 110 -10.98 -20.50 0.84
N LEU A 111 -11.02 -19.31 0.24
CA LEU A 111 -12.15 -18.39 0.39
C LEU A 111 -13.37 -18.87 -0.39
N SER A 112 -14.55 -18.62 0.18
CA SER A 112 -15.82 -18.80 -0.51
C SER A 112 -15.94 -17.86 -1.72
N PRO A 113 -16.81 -18.17 -2.70
CA PRO A 113 -17.07 -17.26 -3.82
C PRO A 113 -17.48 -15.85 -3.38
N ALA A 114 -18.32 -15.73 -2.34
CA ALA A 114 -18.75 -14.44 -1.81
C ALA A 114 -17.58 -13.62 -1.23
N GLN A 115 -16.69 -14.26 -0.48
CA GLN A 115 -15.49 -13.61 0.08
C GLN A 115 -14.52 -13.17 -1.02
N LYS A 116 -14.34 -13.98 -2.06
CA LYS A 116 -13.54 -13.62 -3.24
C LYS A 116 -14.10 -12.38 -3.94
N THR A 117 -15.43 -12.32 -4.10
CA THR A 117 -16.11 -11.14 -4.67
C THR A 117 -15.92 -9.92 -3.78
N ASN A 118 -16.17 -10.02 -2.47
CA ASN A 118 -15.99 -8.90 -1.54
C ASN A 118 -14.55 -8.37 -1.54
N PHE A 119 -13.56 -9.26 -1.58
CA PHE A 119 -12.16 -8.85 -1.70
C PHE A 119 -11.87 -8.18 -3.04
N ALA A 120 -12.38 -8.72 -4.15
CA ALA A 120 -12.22 -8.10 -5.47
C ALA A 120 -12.87 -6.71 -5.54
N ASP A 121 -14.03 -6.52 -4.91
CA ASP A 121 -14.72 -5.24 -4.86
C ASP A 121 -13.96 -4.23 -3.98
N LEU A 122 -13.39 -4.68 -2.85
CA LEU A 122 -12.46 -3.88 -2.05
C LEU A 122 -11.29 -3.38 -2.91
N MET A 123 -10.62 -4.27 -3.67
CA MET A 123 -9.51 -3.91 -4.56
C MET A 123 -9.93 -2.93 -5.67
N LYS A 124 -11.12 -3.13 -6.28
CA LYS A 124 -11.62 -2.31 -7.39
C LYS A 124 -12.14 -0.94 -6.96
N SER A 125 -12.53 -0.78 -5.70
CA SER A 125 -13.05 0.48 -5.18
C SER A 125 -12.07 1.64 -5.30
N GLY A 126 -10.79 1.37 -5.56
CA GLY A 126 -9.70 2.36 -5.54
C GLY A 126 -9.29 2.76 -4.12
N GLN A 127 -10.02 2.32 -3.10
CA GLN A 127 -9.80 2.64 -1.69
C GLN A 127 -8.88 1.64 -0.99
N PHE A 128 -8.42 0.62 -1.71
CA PHE A 128 -7.42 -0.35 -1.28
C PHE A 128 -6.25 -0.31 -2.27
N GLY A 129 -5.44 0.74 -2.17
CA GLY A 129 -4.41 1.09 -3.14
C GLY A 129 -3.16 1.68 -2.48
N PRO A 130 -2.34 2.44 -3.24
CA PRO A 130 -1.10 3.04 -2.73
C PRO A 130 -1.30 3.90 -1.48
N ASP A 131 -2.38 4.69 -1.41
CA ASP A 131 -2.65 5.54 -0.25
C ASP A 131 -2.95 4.74 1.01
N THR A 132 -3.72 3.64 0.88
CA THR A 132 -3.97 2.69 1.96
C THR A 132 -2.67 2.06 2.44
N LEU A 133 -1.81 1.64 1.50
CA LEU A 133 -0.50 1.05 1.80
C LEU A 133 0.39 2.04 2.57
N LEU A 134 0.48 3.29 2.11
CA LEU A 134 1.27 4.34 2.76
C LEU A 134 0.73 4.70 4.15
N CYS A 135 -0.60 4.78 4.30
CA CYS A 135 -1.25 5.00 5.60
C CYS A 135 -0.92 3.87 6.59
N VAL A 136 -1.07 2.62 6.15
CA VAL A 136 -0.79 1.44 6.98
C VAL A 136 0.69 1.41 7.35
N TYR A 137 1.59 1.58 6.38
CA TYR A 137 3.03 1.64 6.62
C TYR A 137 3.40 2.72 7.66
N SER A 138 2.83 3.91 7.53
CA SER A 138 3.03 5.03 8.46
C SER A 138 2.48 4.74 9.86
N SER A 139 1.33 4.05 9.94
CA SER A 139 0.73 3.63 11.20
C SER A 139 1.57 2.59 11.92
N VAL A 140 2.10 1.59 11.19
CA VAL A 140 3.04 0.60 11.75
C VAL A 140 4.33 1.30 12.20
N LYS A 141 4.86 2.26 11.42
CA LYS A 141 6.03 3.08 11.82
C LYS A 141 5.80 3.82 13.13
N ALA A 142 4.64 4.46 13.29
CA ALA A 142 4.27 5.15 14.52
C ALA A 142 4.15 4.18 15.72
N ALA A 143 3.56 3.01 15.50
CA ALA A 143 3.49 1.96 16.53
C ALA A 143 4.89 1.46 16.93
N HIS A 144 5.78 1.23 15.96
CA HIS A 144 7.15 0.81 16.22
C HIS A 144 7.95 1.85 17.02
N ALA A 145 7.77 3.14 16.73
CA ALA A 145 8.46 4.22 17.44
C ALA A 145 8.12 4.28 18.94
N THR A 146 6.90 3.89 19.30
CA THR A 146 6.33 4.04 20.64
C THR A 146 6.36 2.76 21.49
N ARG A 147 6.48 1.58 20.86
CA ARG A 147 6.41 0.27 21.53
C ARG A 147 7.80 -0.34 21.78
N VAL A 148 8.15 -0.55 23.06
CA VAL A 148 9.46 -1.10 23.49
C VAL A 148 9.61 -2.57 23.06
N ASP A 149 8.53 -3.36 23.09
CA ASP A 149 8.49 -4.74 22.60
C ASP A 149 8.83 -4.84 21.11
N MET A 150 8.51 -3.81 20.31
CA MET A 150 8.85 -3.79 18.88
C MET A 150 10.32 -3.48 18.64
N LYS A 151 10.88 -2.54 19.40
CA LYS A 151 12.32 -2.23 19.36
C LYS A 151 13.18 -3.44 19.78
N ALA A 152 12.66 -4.28 20.67
CA ALA A 152 13.33 -5.51 21.10
C ALA A 152 13.49 -6.56 19.98
N ILE A 153 12.66 -6.53 18.93
CA ILE A 153 12.78 -7.42 17.75
C ILE A 153 14.11 -7.17 17.01
N ALA A 154 14.57 -5.92 16.99
CA ALA A 154 15.86 -5.56 16.40
C ALA A 154 17.05 -6.08 17.24
N TRP A 155 16.87 -6.28 18.55
CA TRP A 155 17.93 -6.59 19.51
C TRP A 155 18.15 -8.09 19.76
N ASP A 156 17.39 -8.96 19.09
CA ASP A 156 17.56 -10.42 19.17
C ASP A 156 17.50 -10.96 20.62
N LEU A 157 16.65 -10.36 21.46
CA LEU A 157 16.50 -10.76 22.87
C LEU A 157 15.70 -12.06 23.06
N ARG A 158 15.45 -12.81 21.99
CA ARG A 158 14.82 -14.13 21.99
C ARG A 158 15.58 -15.07 21.03
N GLY A 159 16.87 -15.26 21.31
CA GLY A 159 17.65 -16.43 20.93
C GLY A 159 17.78 -17.37 22.12
#